data_AF-A0A2Z5EN29-F1
#
_entry.id   AF-A0A2Z5EN29-F1
#
_cell.length_a   1.000
_cell.length_b   1.000
_cell.length_c   1.000
_cell.angle_alpha   90.00
_cell.angle_beta   90.00
_cell.angle_gamma   90.00
#
_symmetry.space_group_name_H-M   'P 1'
#
loop_
_entity.id
_entity.type
_entity.pdbx_description
1 polymer ?
#
loop_
_entity_poly.entity_id
_entity_poly.type
_entity_poly.pdbx_seq_one_letter_code
_entity_poly.pdbx_strand_id
1 'polypeptide(L)'
;YSGKHVSMVMPMGVGKTDAFIMKVAELFGKEVPASLKNERGRAVDAVTDSHQYIHDKKFAVYGDPDYLTGYVSFLLEMGARPHHILCSRGSKKLEKELQALLDGSMYGKGCKIYMN
;
A
#
# COMPACT_ATOMS: atom_id res chain seq x y z
N TYR A 1 -21.22 14.51 14.79
CA TYR A 1 -20.45 15.49 14.00
C TYR A 1 -20.95 15.40 12.57
N SER A 2 -21.57 16.44 12.01
CA SER A 2 -22.23 16.42 10.69
C SER A 2 -21.24 16.60 9.51
N GLY A 3 -20.05 16.01 9.61
CA GLY A 3 -19.04 16.07 8.56
C GLY A 3 -19.26 15.01 7.49
N LYS A 4 -18.80 15.27 6.25
CA LYS A 4 -18.75 14.26 5.19
C LYS A 4 -17.62 13.27 5.52
N HIS A 5 -17.97 12.04 5.89
CA HIS A 5 -17.01 10.99 6.18
C HIS A 5 -16.62 10.24 4.91
N VAL A 6 -15.32 10.12 4.65
CA VAL A 6 -14.77 9.31 3.57
C VAL A 6 -13.80 8.31 4.20
N SER A 7 -14.06 7.02 4.01
CA SER A 7 -13.14 5.95 4.44
C SER A 7 -12.18 5.65 3.29
N MET A 8 -10.88 5.64 3.58
CA MET A 8 -9.82 5.33 2.62
C MET A 8 -8.83 4.38 3.26
N VAL A 9 -8.13 3.64 2.40
CA VAL A 9 -7.05 2.75 2.82
C VAL A 9 -5.87 3.57 3.34
N MET A 10 -5.06 2.98 4.23
CA MET A 10 -3.86 3.62 4.76
C MET A 10 -2.97 4.17 3.61
N PRO A 11 -2.61 5.47 3.60
CA PRO A 11 -1.83 6.09 2.53
C PRO A 11 -0.36 5.68 2.64
N MET A 12 -0.06 4.45 2.19
CA MET A 12 1.28 3.89 2.12
C MET A 12 1.56 3.39 0.71
N GLY A 13 2.77 3.63 0.22
CA GLY A 13 3.14 3.42 -1.18
C GLY A 13 2.77 4.61 -2.06
N VAL A 14 3.12 4.53 -3.35
CA VAL A 14 2.92 5.65 -4.29
C VAL A 14 1.44 5.77 -4.65
N GLY A 15 0.80 4.65 -5.02
CA GLY A 15 -0.57 4.66 -5.51
C GLY A 15 -1.59 5.10 -4.46
N LYS A 16 -1.46 4.60 -3.23
CA LYS A 16 -2.40 4.97 -2.14
C LYS A 16 -2.17 6.39 -1.62
N THR A 17 -0.93 6.85 -1.59
CA THR A 17 -0.61 8.24 -1.23
C THR A 17 -1.17 9.21 -2.27
N ASP A 18 -1.05 8.89 -3.56
CA ASP A 18 -1.66 9.68 -4.64
C ASP A 18 -3.19 9.75 -4.47
N ALA A 19 -3.86 8.63 -4.21
CA ALA A 19 -5.31 8.58 -3.98
C ALA A 19 -5.74 9.44 -2.78
N PHE A 20 -4.96 9.41 -1.69
CA PHE A 20 -5.20 10.24 -0.52
C PHE A 20 -5.06 11.74 -0.84
N ILE A 21 -3.97 12.14 -1.47
CA ILE A 21 -3.70 13.54 -1.83
C ILE A 21 -4.78 14.06 -2.79
N MET A 22 -5.16 13.28 -3.80
CA MET A 22 -6.23 13.64 -4.73
C MET A 22 -7.57 13.82 -4.01
N LYS A 23 -7.90 12.94 -3.05
CA LYS A 23 -9.16 13.08 -2.31
C LYS A 23 -9.17 14.30 -1.39
N VAL A 24 -8.04 14.60 -0.76
CA VAL A 24 -7.89 15.83 0.04
C VAL A 24 -8.04 17.06 -0.87
N ALA A 25 -7.37 17.10 -2.02
CA ALA A 25 -7.51 18.18 -2.99
C ALA A 25 -8.97 18.40 -3.42
N GLU A 26 -9.70 17.32 -3.74
CA GLU A 26 -11.13 17.36 -4.08
C GLU A 26 -12.00 17.90 -2.93
N LEU A 27 -11.79 17.42 -1.71
CA LEU A 27 -12.59 17.80 -0.55
C LEU A 27 -12.43 19.28 -0.17
N PHE A 28 -11.23 19.83 -0.36
CA PHE A 28 -10.91 21.21 -0.03
C PHE A 28 -10.96 22.15 -1.25
N GLY A 29 -11.21 21.63 -2.45
CA GLY A 29 -11.20 22.42 -3.70
C GLY A 29 -9.87 23.10 -3.99
N LYS A 30 -8.76 22.50 -3.52
CA LYS A 30 -7.40 23.05 -3.67
C LYS A 30 -6.60 22.20 -4.64
N GLU A 31 -5.77 22.85 -5.44
CA GLU A 31 -4.82 22.15 -6.29
C GLU A 31 -3.71 21.50 -5.46
N VAL A 32 -3.17 20.38 -5.96
CA VAL A 32 -2.02 19.71 -5.36
C VAL A 32 -0.77 20.57 -5.57
N PRO A 33 -0.10 21.01 -4.49
CA PRO A 33 1.12 21.82 -4.59
C PRO A 33 2.21 21.18 -5.44
N ALA A 34 2.98 22.01 -6.15
CA ALA A 34 4.11 21.56 -6.96
C ALA A 34 5.18 20.83 -6.13
N SER A 35 5.35 21.19 -4.84
CA SER A 35 6.28 20.51 -3.93
C SER A 35 5.95 19.03 -3.77
N LEU A 36 4.68 18.66 -3.60
CA LEU A 36 4.24 17.26 -3.49
C LEU A 36 4.40 16.50 -4.81
N LYS A 37 4.18 17.15 -5.95
CA LYS A 37 4.43 16.54 -7.26
C LYS A 37 5.93 16.23 -7.45
N ASN A 38 6.80 17.14 -7.02
CA ASN A 38 8.24 16.95 -7.06
C ASN A 38 8.70 15.84 -6.09
N GLU A 39 8.12 15.79 -4.89
CA GLU A 39 8.40 14.74 -3.90
C GLU A 39 7.98 13.37 -4.40
N ARG A 40 6.80 13.26 -5.03
CA ARG A 40 6.37 12.04 -5.73
C ARG A 40 7.36 11.63 -6.81
N GLY A 41 7.86 12.58 -7.60
CA GLY A 41 8.90 12.31 -8.61
C GLY A 41 10.15 11.68 -7.99
N ARG A 42 10.63 12.22 -6.87
CA ARG A 42 11.79 11.67 -6.13
C ARG A 42 11.50 10.28 -5.54
N ALA A 43 10.28 10.05 -5.06
CA ALA A 43 9.91 8.73 -4.55
C ALA A 43 9.93 7.67 -5.66
N VAL A 44 9.38 7.99 -6.84
CA VAL A 44 9.38 7.09 -8.01
C VAL A 44 10.80 6.87 -8.55
N ASP A 45 11.64 7.90 -8.54
CA ASP A 45 13.06 7.80 -8.88
C ASP A 45 13.80 6.81 -7.96
N ALA A 46 13.63 6.98 -6.64
CA ALA A 46 14.22 6.08 -5.64
C ALA A 46 13.70 4.63 -5.76
N VAL A 47 12.43 4.44 -6.11
CA VAL A 47 11.85 3.12 -6.41
C VAL A 47 12.58 2.49 -7.59
N THR A 48 12.81 3.26 -8.65
CA THR A 48 13.46 2.80 -9.89
C THR A 48 14.91 2.41 -9.65
N ASP A 49 15.66 3.25 -8.93
CA ASP A 49 17.07 2.98 -8.57
C ASP A 49 17.22 1.69 -7.74
N SER A 50 16.28 1.48 -6.83
CA SER A 50 16.28 0.35 -5.89
C SER A 50 15.68 -0.92 -6.48
N HIS A 51 14.97 -0.84 -7.61
CA HIS A 51 14.19 -1.94 -8.17
C HIS A 51 15.05 -3.19 -8.41
N GLN A 52 16.26 -3.02 -8.94
CA GLN A 52 17.20 -4.13 -9.20
C GLN A 52 17.56 -4.95 -7.94
N TYR A 53 17.56 -4.32 -6.76
CA TYR A 53 17.91 -4.98 -5.50
C TYR A 53 16.71 -5.63 -4.81
N ILE A 54 15.51 -5.10 -5.07
CA ILE A 54 14.26 -5.46 -4.39
C ILE A 54 13.43 -6.44 -5.21
N HIS A 55 13.61 -6.46 -6.54
CA HIS A 55 12.89 -7.33 -7.45
C HIS A 55 12.95 -8.80 -7.02
N ASP A 56 11.78 -9.43 -6.91
CA ASP A 56 11.56 -10.83 -6.54
C ASP A 56 12.05 -11.23 -5.13
N LYS A 57 12.51 -10.26 -4.31
CA LYS A 57 12.89 -10.54 -2.92
C LYS A 57 11.66 -10.94 -2.11
N LYS A 58 11.83 -11.96 -1.26
CA LYS A 58 10.78 -12.50 -0.41
C LYS A 58 10.87 -11.88 0.98
N PHE A 59 9.73 -11.37 1.46
CA PHE A 59 9.60 -10.74 2.77
C PHE A 59 8.59 -11.50 3.64
N ALA A 60 8.90 -11.62 4.92
CA ALA A 60 7.92 -11.93 5.95
C ALA A 60 7.53 -10.62 6.64
N VAL A 61 6.24 -10.33 6.70
CA VAL A 61 5.69 -9.10 7.28
C VAL A 61 4.69 -9.44 8.37
N TYR A 62 4.75 -8.71 9.48
CA TYR A 62 3.80 -8.81 10.57
C TYR A 62 3.37 -7.43 11.02
N GLY A 63 2.16 -7.32 11.59
CA GLY A 63 1.70 -6.06 12.16
C GLY A 63 0.19 -6.01 12.36
N ASP A 64 -0.28 -4.82 12.69
CA ASP A 64 -1.71 -4.53 12.81
C ASP A 64 -2.39 -4.45 11.42
N PRO A 65 -3.71 -4.72 11.37
CA PRO A 65 -4.50 -4.75 10.13
C PRO A 65 -4.27 -3.59 9.16
N ASP A 66 -4.31 -2.35 9.66
CA ASP A 66 -4.24 -1.15 8.81
C ASP A 66 -2.86 -1.00 8.16
N TYR A 67 -1.81 -1.29 8.93
CA TYR A 67 -0.42 -1.22 8.48
C TYR A 67 -0.08 -2.32 7.49
N LEU A 68 -0.55 -3.56 7.73
CA LEU A 68 -0.29 -4.69 6.84
C LEU A 68 -0.81 -4.44 5.42
N THR A 69 -1.99 -3.83 5.30
CA THR A 69 -2.57 -3.49 4.00
C THR A 69 -1.72 -2.43 3.26
N GLY A 70 -1.08 -1.53 4.00
CA GLY A 70 -0.09 -0.59 3.47
C GLY A 70 1.20 -1.28 3.01
N TYR A 71 1.82 -2.06 3.89
CA TYR A 71 3.07 -2.77 3.60
C TYR A 71 2.96 -3.72 2.42
N VAL A 72 1.90 -4.53 2.36
CA VAL A 72 1.67 -5.49 1.27
C VAL A 72 1.52 -4.73 -0.05
N SER A 73 0.70 -3.68 -0.10
CA SER A 73 0.54 -2.87 -1.31
C SER A 73 1.87 -2.27 -1.78
N PHE A 74 2.63 -1.69 -0.86
CA PHE A 74 3.90 -1.06 -1.19
C PHE A 74 4.95 -2.07 -1.67
N LEU A 75 5.05 -3.24 -1.03
CA LEU A 75 5.95 -4.30 -1.47
C LEU A 75 5.60 -4.80 -2.88
N LEU A 76 4.30 -4.95 -3.18
CA LEU A 76 3.86 -5.33 -4.52
C LEU A 76 4.18 -4.25 -5.57
N GLU A 77 4.05 -2.96 -5.22
CA GLU A 77 4.44 -1.82 -6.08
C GLU A 77 5.94 -1.80 -6.36
N MET A 78 6.77 -2.14 -5.38
CA MET A 78 8.23 -2.21 -5.52
C MET A 78 8.73 -3.42 -6.32
N GLY A 79 7.85 -4.39 -6.61
CA GLY A 79 8.21 -5.67 -7.23
C GLY A 79 8.77 -6.72 -6.28
N ALA A 80 8.53 -6.55 -4.98
CA ALA A 80 8.85 -7.51 -3.94
C ALA A 80 7.69 -8.48 -3.67
N ARG A 81 8.01 -9.63 -3.07
CA ARG A 81 7.04 -10.65 -2.68
C ARG A 81 6.83 -10.68 -1.17
N PRO A 82 5.66 -10.23 -0.65
CA PRO A 82 5.29 -10.42 0.76
C PRO A 82 4.88 -11.87 1.01
N HIS A 83 5.86 -12.78 1.05
CA HIS A 83 5.65 -14.22 1.01
C HIS A 83 4.91 -14.78 2.23
N HIS A 84 5.19 -14.24 3.42
CA HIS A 84 4.50 -14.59 4.65
C HIS A 84 3.93 -13.33 5.29
N ILE A 85 2.60 -13.25 5.40
CA ILE A 85 1.91 -12.09 5.96
C ILE A 85 1.21 -12.55 7.24
N LEU A 86 1.63 -12.04 8.40
CA LEU A 86 1.10 -12.46 9.69
C LEU A 86 0.34 -11.34 10.40
N CYS A 87 -0.92 -11.59 10.75
CA CYS A 87 -1.73 -10.68 11.56
C CYS A 87 -2.31 -11.41 12.77
N SER A 88 -1.88 -11.03 13.98
CA SER A 88 -2.36 -11.68 15.22
C SER A 88 -3.79 -11.28 15.61
N ARG A 89 -4.28 -10.13 15.14
CA ARG A 89 -5.65 -9.64 15.38
C ARG A 89 -6.33 -9.42 14.04
N GLY A 90 -6.32 -10.46 13.22
CA GLY A 90 -6.88 -10.44 11.88
C GLY A 90 -8.41 -10.48 11.90
N SER A 91 -9.02 -10.13 10.78
CA SER A 91 -10.44 -10.39 10.53
C SER A 91 -10.61 -11.02 9.16
N LYS A 92 -11.67 -11.81 8.96
CA LYS A 92 -11.98 -12.38 7.63
C LYS A 92 -12.15 -11.32 6.55
N LYS A 93 -12.53 -10.09 6.92
CA LYS A 93 -12.62 -8.97 6.00
C LYS A 93 -11.23 -8.54 5.52
N LEU A 94 -10.30 -8.35 6.45
CA LEU A 94 -8.91 -8.04 6.15
C LEU A 94 -8.25 -9.12 5.29
N GLU A 95 -8.51 -10.40 5.60
CA GLU A 95 -7.96 -11.52 4.85
C GLU A 95 -8.35 -11.45 3.37
N LYS A 96 -9.64 -11.18 3.09
CA LYS A 96 -10.14 -10.99 1.72
C LYS A 96 -9.52 -9.77 1.04
N GLU A 97 -9.36 -8.67 1.76
CA GLU A 97 -8.74 -7.45 1.23
C GLU A 97 -7.26 -7.69 0.86
N LEU A 98 -6.50 -8.36 1.74
CA LEU A 98 -5.11 -8.73 1.46
C LEU A 98 -5.02 -9.74 0.32
N GLN A 99 -5.91 -10.73 0.27
CA GLN A 99 -5.93 -11.71 -0.82
C GLN A 99 -6.22 -11.02 -2.17
N ALA A 100 -7.16 -10.07 -2.21
CA ALA A 100 -7.44 -9.30 -3.41
C ALA A 100 -6.23 -8.47 -3.89
N LEU A 101 -5.43 -7.93 -2.97
CA LEU A 101 -4.18 -7.24 -3.31
C LEU A 101 -3.15 -8.22 -3.92
N LEU A 102 -3.02 -9.41 -3.33
CA LEU A 102 -2.09 -10.43 -3.83
C LEU A 102 -2.51 -10.94 -5.21
N ASP A 103 -3.80 -11.17 -5.43
CA ASP A 103 -4.34 -11.65 -6.71
C ASP A 103 -4.19 -10.59 -7.82
N GLY A 104 -4.21 -9.30 -7.45
CA GLY A 104 -4.02 -8.18 -8.36
C GLY A 104 -2.57 -7.99 -8.86
N SER A 105 -1.60 -8.76 -8.35
CA SER A 105 -0.19 -8.59 -8.70
C SER A 105 0.50 -9.92 -9.01
N MET A 106 1.38 -9.95 -10.01
CA MET A 106 2.18 -11.14 -10.30
C MET A 106 3.12 -11.54 -9.15
N TYR A 107 3.49 -10.57 -8.31
CA TYR A 107 4.34 -10.80 -7.13
C TYR A 107 3.58 -11.38 -5.94
N GLY A 108 2.24 -11.37 -5.97
CA GLY A 108 1.41 -12.04 -4.96
C GLY A 108 1.36 -13.56 -5.11
N LYS A 109 1.78 -14.11 -6.27
CA LYS A 109 1.79 -15.56 -6.50
C LYS A 109 2.64 -16.29 -5.47
N GLY A 110 2.00 -17.24 -4.77
CA GLY A 110 2.62 -18.07 -3.75
C GLY A 110 2.76 -17.41 -2.38
N CYS A 111 2.25 -16.19 -2.18
CA CYS A 111 2.19 -15.56 -0.86
C CYS A 111 1.12 -16.23 0.01
N LYS A 112 1.38 -16.30 1.31
CA LYS A 112 0.47 -16.89 2.29
C LYS A 112 0.15 -15.88 3.39
N ILE A 113 -1.14 -15.82 3.72
CA ILE A 113 -1.67 -15.01 4.79
C ILE A 113 -1.91 -15.91 6.01
N TYR A 114 -1.46 -15.46 7.16
CA TYR A 114 -1.61 -16.11 8.46
C TYR A 114 -2.39 -15.16 9.36
N MET A 115 -3.61 -15.54 9.72
CA MET A 115 -4.46 -14.80 10.65
C MET A 115 -4.90 -15.71 11.79
N ASN A 116 -4.98 -15.12 12.98
CA ASN A 116 -5.55 -15.74 14.18
C ASN A 116 -6.90 -15.08 14.51
#